data_AF-A0A7C4L1U4-F1
#
_entry.id   AF-A0A7C4L1U4-F1
#
_cell.length_a   1.000
_cell.length_b   1.000
_cell.length_c   1.000
_cell.angle_alpha   90.00
_cell.angle_beta   90.00
_cell.angle_gamma   90.00
#
_symmetry.space_group_name_H-M   'P 1'
#
loop_
_entity.id
_entity.type
_entity.pdbx_description
1 polymer ?
#
loop_
_entity_poly.entity_id
_entity_poly.type
_entity_poly.pdbx_seq_one_letter_code
_entity_poly.pdbx_strand_id
1 'polypeptide(L)'
;MDLGSVLLILALALLVGMILTQPFLRIKETEKLIQERKTSQEKDHLRSALLAEQERVLSALQELEFDYALGKIPAEDYPHERAALLKHGAEILRQLDALQPGNGRQKSAEERIEAAIAARRADAAGRPAAVAELDEVELAILERKRQQQARPAGFCPQCGNPVTQNDRFCSKCGNPVEKSL
;
A
#
# COMPACT_ATOMS: atom_id res chain seq x y z
N MET A 1 -27.53 -38.10 -57.36
CA MET A 1 -27.34 -36.89 -56.55
C MET A 1 -26.04 -36.28 -56.98
N ASP A 2 -26.07 -35.12 -57.64
CA ASP A 2 -24.83 -34.44 -58.04
C ASP A 2 -23.98 -34.13 -56.80
N LEU A 3 -22.67 -34.33 -56.91
CA LEU A 3 -21.73 -34.13 -55.80
C LEU A 3 -21.84 -32.72 -55.18
N GLY A 4 -22.21 -31.74 -56.01
CA GLY A 4 -22.44 -30.36 -55.58
C GLY A 4 -23.63 -30.19 -54.62
N SER A 5 -24.74 -30.92 -54.81
CA SER A 5 -25.90 -30.79 -53.92
C SER A 5 -25.63 -31.41 -52.55
N VAL A 6 -24.87 -32.50 -52.50
CA VAL A 6 -24.45 -33.16 -51.26
C VAL A 6 -23.57 -32.23 -50.41
N LEU A 7 -22.60 -31.55 -51.03
CA LEU A 7 -21.72 -30.61 -50.33
C LEU A 7 -22.48 -29.40 -49.78
N LEU A 8 -23.45 -28.88 -50.53
CA LEU A 8 -24.26 -27.73 -50.13
C LEU A 8 -25.13 -28.05 -48.90
N ILE A 9 -25.76 -29.23 -48.88
CA ILE A 9 -26.57 -29.69 -47.75
C ILE A 9 -25.70 -29.90 -46.50
N LEU A 10 -24.50 -30.47 -46.66
CA LEU A 10 -23.58 -30.70 -45.54
C LEU A 10 -23.07 -29.39 -44.93
N ALA A 11 -22.71 -28.41 -45.75
CA ALA A 11 -22.30 -27.09 -45.28
C ALA A 11 -23.42 -26.37 -44.51
N LEU A 12 -24.65 -26.44 -45.02
CA LEU A 12 -25.82 -25.86 -44.35
C LEU A 12 -26.10 -26.57 -43.01
N ALA A 13 -26.01 -27.90 -42.97
CA ALA A 13 -26.23 -28.67 -41.76
C ALA A 13 -25.19 -28.35 -40.67
N LEU A 14 -23.92 -28.19 -41.03
CA LEU A 14 -22.87 -27.79 -40.09
C LEU A 14 -23.07 -26.37 -39.55
N LEU A 15 -23.45 -25.41 -40.40
CA LEU A 15 -23.74 -24.04 -39.98
C LEU A 15 -24.92 -24.00 -38.99
N VAL A 16 -26.01 -24.68 -39.31
CA VAL A 16 -27.19 -24.78 -38.43
C VAL A 16 -26.83 -25.50 -37.13
N GLY A 17 -26.07 -26.60 -37.21
CA GLY A 17 -25.58 -27.32 -36.04
C GLY A 17 -24.73 -26.43 -35.12
N MET A 18 -23.87 -25.59 -35.68
CA MET A 18 -23.06 -24.63 -34.92
C MET A 18 -23.93 -23.57 -34.21
N ILE A 19 -24.94 -23.02 -34.89
CA ILE A 19 -25.87 -22.04 -34.30
C ILE A 19 -26.70 -22.68 -33.17
N LEU A 20 -27.14 -23.92 -33.36
CA LEU A 20 -27.93 -24.66 -32.36
C LEU A 20 -27.11 -25.13 -31.15
N THR A 21 -25.81 -25.41 -31.32
CA THR A 21 -24.91 -25.83 -30.21
C THR A 21 -24.38 -24.65 -29.40
N GLN A 22 -24.31 -23.45 -29.99
CA GLN A 22 -23.88 -22.22 -29.33
C GLN A 22 -24.64 -21.88 -28.02
N PRO A 23 -25.99 -21.91 -27.94
CA PRO A 23 -26.69 -21.63 -26.69
C PRO A 23 -26.36 -22.65 -25.59
N PHE A 24 -26.13 -23.91 -25.96
CA PHE A 24 -25.85 -24.98 -25.01
C PHE A 24 -24.46 -24.85 -24.36
N LEU A 25 -23.50 -24.30 -25.10
CA LEU A 25 -22.16 -23.98 -24.56
C LEU A 25 -22.19 -22.74 -23.64
N ARG A 26 -22.99 -21.71 -23.98
CA ARG A 26 -23.12 -20.48 -23.16
C ARG A 26 -23.86 -20.71 -21.84
N ILE A 27 -24.81 -21.64 -21.77
CA ILE A 27 -25.51 -21.99 -20.52
C ILE A 27 -24.51 -22.52 -19.49
N LYS A 28 -23.58 -23.39 -19.90
CA LYS A 28 -22.52 -23.92 -19.02
C LYS A 28 -21.57 -22.83 -18.50
N GLU A 29 -21.22 -21.86 -19.33
CA GLU A 29 -20.42 -20.71 -18.91
C GLU A 29 -21.19 -19.83 -17.91
N THR A 30 -22.49 -19.63 -18.13
CA THR A 30 -23.34 -18.82 -17.25
C THR A 30 -23.54 -19.50 -15.89
N GLU A 31 -23.74 -20.82 -15.87
CA GLU A 31 -23.79 -21.62 -14.63
C GLU A 31 -22.49 -21.51 -13.84
N LYS A 32 -21.34 -21.61 -14.53
CA LYS A 32 -20.02 -21.44 -13.91
C LYS A 32 -19.85 -20.04 -13.30
N LEU A 33 -20.24 -18.98 -14.02
CA LEU A 33 -20.19 -17.60 -13.52
C LEU A 33 -21.11 -17.37 -12.31
N ILE A 34 -22.31 -17.96 -12.31
CA ILE A 34 -23.24 -17.89 -11.18
C ILE A 34 -22.67 -18.62 -9.97
N GLN A 35 -22.05 -19.79 -10.17
CA GLN A 35 -21.45 -20.56 -9.10
C GLN A 35 -20.23 -19.85 -8.51
N GLU A 36 -19.36 -19.29 -9.36
CA GLU A 36 -18.25 -18.44 -8.91
C GLU A 36 -18.75 -17.24 -8.10
N ARG A 37 -19.79 -16.55 -8.58
CA ARG A 37 -20.41 -15.42 -7.84
C ARG A 37 -20.98 -15.85 -6.47
N LYS A 38 -21.68 -17.00 -6.40
CA LYS A 38 -22.18 -17.54 -5.12
C LYS A 38 -21.05 -17.86 -4.15
N THR A 39 -19.99 -18.53 -4.62
CA THR A 39 -18.83 -18.85 -3.78
C THR A 39 -18.07 -17.61 -3.32
N SER A 40 -17.99 -16.55 -4.15
CA SER A 40 -17.42 -15.26 -3.75
C SER A 40 -18.25 -14.61 -2.67
N GLN A 41 -19.57 -14.57 -2.85
CA GLN A 41 -20.49 -13.98 -1.88
C GLN A 41 -20.46 -14.71 -0.53
N GLU A 42 -20.36 -16.04 -0.54
CA GLU A 42 -20.21 -16.84 0.69
C GLU A 42 -18.90 -16.53 1.43
N LYS A 43 -17.79 -16.39 0.70
CA LYS A 43 -16.50 -15.96 1.27
C LYS A 43 -16.58 -14.55 1.87
N ASP A 44 -17.26 -13.62 1.20
CA ASP A 44 -17.44 -12.25 1.68
C ASP A 44 -18.27 -12.20 2.98
N HIS A 45 -19.32 -13.02 3.08
CA HIS A 45 -20.11 -13.17 4.30
C HIS A 45 -19.29 -13.76 5.45
N LEU A 46 -18.56 -14.86 5.20
CA LEU A 46 -17.69 -15.49 6.20
C LEU A 46 -16.63 -14.50 6.71
N ARG A 47 -16.03 -13.73 5.80
CA ARG A 47 -15.08 -12.68 6.15
C ARG A 47 -15.71 -11.61 7.02
N SER A 48 -16.90 -11.13 6.65
CA SER A 48 -17.61 -10.10 7.42
C SER A 48 -17.93 -10.57 8.84
N ALA A 49 -18.28 -11.85 8.99
CA ALA A 49 -18.49 -12.47 10.29
C ALA A 49 -17.20 -12.53 11.13
N LEU A 50 -16.07 -12.91 10.54
CA LEU A 50 -14.77 -12.92 11.23
C LEU A 50 -14.30 -11.53 11.64
N LEU A 51 -14.52 -10.50 10.82
CA LEU A 51 -14.23 -9.11 11.18
C LEU A 51 -15.07 -8.64 12.37
N ALA A 52 -16.34 -9.03 12.43
CA ALA A 52 -17.20 -8.72 13.57
C ALA A 52 -16.77 -9.48 14.85
N GLU A 53 -16.20 -10.68 14.71
CA GLU A 53 -15.60 -11.40 15.84
C GLU A 53 -14.31 -10.72 16.31
N GLN A 54 -13.45 -10.27 15.39
CA GLN A 54 -12.25 -9.50 15.72
C GLN A 54 -12.58 -8.27 16.56
N GLU A 55 -13.56 -7.46 16.13
CA GLU A 55 -13.99 -6.26 16.86
C GLU A 55 -14.48 -6.61 18.28
N ARG A 56 -15.22 -7.72 18.42
CA ARG A 56 -15.69 -8.20 19.72
C ARG A 56 -14.53 -8.58 20.65
N VAL A 57 -13.50 -9.25 20.13
CA VAL A 57 -12.30 -9.60 20.93
C VAL A 57 -11.51 -8.36 21.34
N LEU A 58 -11.38 -7.38 20.44
CA LEU A 58 -10.71 -6.11 20.75
C LEU A 58 -11.47 -5.33 21.82
N SER A 59 -12.78 -5.25 21.70
CA SER A 59 -13.64 -4.63 22.72
C SER A 59 -13.50 -5.33 24.06
N ALA A 60 -13.49 -6.68 24.09
CA ALA A 60 -13.32 -7.45 25.32
C ALA A 60 -11.94 -7.24 25.96
N LEU A 61 -10.87 -7.17 25.16
CA LEU A 61 -9.53 -6.85 25.65
C LEU A 61 -9.47 -5.46 26.25
N GLN A 62 -10.10 -4.47 25.59
CA GLN A 62 -10.15 -3.11 26.08
C GLN A 62 -10.93 -3.00 27.40
N GLU A 63 -12.08 -3.69 27.50
CA GLU A 63 -12.88 -3.75 28.73
C GLU A 63 -12.11 -4.40 29.88
N LEU A 64 -11.41 -5.52 29.60
CA LEU A 64 -10.54 -6.19 30.57
C LEU A 64 -9.43 -5.25 31.09
N GLU A 65 -8.79 -4.49 30.20
CA GLU A 65 -7.77 -3.51 30.57
C GLU A 65 -8.34 -2.38 31.43
N PHE A 66 -9.54 -1.90 31.12
CA PHE A 66 -10.23 -0.90 31.94
C PHE A 66 -10.59 -1.43 33.32
N ASP A 67 -11.12 -2.65 33.41
CA ASP A 67 -11.51 -3.25 34.68
C ASP A 67 -10.31 -3.53 35.57
N TYR A 68 -9.18 -3.95 34.99
CA TYR A 68 -7.91 -4.04 35.70
C TYR A 68 -7.40 -2.66 36.15
N ALA A 69 -7.43 -1.65 35.28
CA ALA A 69 -7.01 -0.28 35.63
C ALA A 69 -7.87 0.34 36.74
N LEU A 70 -9.15 -0.03 36.82
CA LEU A 70 -10.09 0.36 37.88
C LEU A 70 -9.94 -0.49 39.16
N GLY A 71 -9.11 -1.52 39.15
CA GLY A 71 -8.89 -2.42 40.28
C GLY A 71 -10.05 -3.37 40.57
N LYS A 72 -10.94 -3.62 39.59
CA LYS A 72 -12.04 -4.59 39.73
C LYS A 72 -11.55 -6.03 39.61
N ILE A 73 -10.40 -6.23 38.94
CA ILE A 73 -9.82 -7.54 38.66
C ILE A 73 -8.50 -7.67 39.42
N PRO A 74 -8.28 -8.77 40.16
CA PRO A 74 -7.01 -9.05 40.83
C PRO A 74 -5.85 -9.18 39.84
N ALA A 75 -4.63 -8.84 40.29
CA ALA A 75 -3.44 -8.90 39.44
C ALA A 75 -3.05 -10.35 39.06
N GLU A 76 -3.53 -11.33 39.81
CA GLU A 76 -3.32 -12.75 39.59
C GLU A 76 -4.16 -13.29 38.41
N ASP A 77 -5.38 -12.78 38.21
CA ASP A 77 -6.34 -13.29 37.23
C ASP A 77 -6.21 -12.62 35.86
N TYR A 78 -5.86 -11.32 35.85
CA TYR A 78 -5.65 -10.52 34.64
C TYR A 78 -4.75 -11.18 33.57
N PRO A 79 -3.55 -11.70 33.87
CA PRO A 79 -2.67 -12.27 32.84
C PRO A 79 -3.27 -13.53 32.20
N HIS A 80 -4.04 -14.32 32.94
CA HIS A 80 -4.68 -15.53 32.43
C HIS A 80 -5.80 -15.20 31.45
N GLU A 81 -6.69 -14.27 31.81
CA GLU A 81 -7.80 -13.85 30.95
C GLU A 81 -7.30 -13.13 29.69
N ARG A 82 -6.31 -12.25 29.83
CA ARG A 82 -5.68 -11.56 28.69
C ARG A 82 -5.03 -12.53 27.72
N ALA A 83 -4.33 -13.55 28.22
CA ALA A 83 -3.71 -14.56 27.37
C ALA A 83 -4.74 -15.38 26.58
N ALA A 84 -5.90 -15.69 27.19
CA ALA A 84 -6.98 -16.39 26.50
C ALA A 84 -7.57 -15.56 25.36
N LEU A 85 -7.86 -14.27 25.60
CA LEU A 85 -8.37 -13.36 24.58
C LEU A 85 -7.37 -13.12 23.44
N LEU A 86 -6.07 -12.96 23.76
CA LEU A 86 -5.02 -12.82 22.76
C LEU A 86 -4.90 -14.07 21.87
N LYS A 87 -5.02 -15.27 22.46
CA LYS A 87 -5.00 -16.52 21.70
C LYS A 87 -6.19 -16.61 20.75
N HIS A 88 -7.39 -16.23 21.21
CA HIS A 88 -8.59 -16.20 20.37
C HIS A 88 -8.46 -15.19 19.22
N GLY A 89 -7.97 -13.98 19.51
CA GLY A 89 -7.70 -12.96 18.49
C GLY A 89 -6.68 -13.42 17.43
N ALA A 90 -5.61 -14.11 17.84
CA ALA A 90 -4.62 -14.66 16.93
C ALA A 90 -5.20 -15.74 15.99
N GLU A 91 -6.14 -16.54 16.48
CA GLU A 91 -6.83 -17.56 15.67
C GLU A 91 -7.75 -16.91 14.62
N ILE A 92 -8.53 -15.90 15.00
CA ILE A 92 -9.38 -15.15 14.06
C ILE A 92 -8.55 -14.48 12.96
N LEU A 93 -7.39 -13.89 13.32
CA LEU A 93 -6.49 -13.29 12.34
C LEU A 93 -5.95 -14.31 11.34
N ARG A 94 -5.59 -15.53 11.79
CA ARG A 94 -5.17 -16.61 10.88
C ARG A 94 -6.29 -17.02 9.91
N GLN A 95 -7.52 -17.07 10.40
CA GLN A 95 -8.69 -17.40 9.56
C GLN A 95 -8.96 -16.30 8.52
N LEU A 96 -8.80 -15.03 8.90
CA LEU A 96 -8.89 -13.90 7.97
C LEU A 96 -7.77 -13.94 6.91
N ASP A 97 -6.53 -14.22 7.30
CA ASP A 97 -5.40 -14.37 6.39
C ASP A 97 -5.64 -15.51 5.38
N ALA A 98 -6.22 -16.63 5.83
CA ALA A 98 -6.57 -17.77 4.98
C ALA A 98 -7.68 -17.46 3.96
N LEU A 99 -8.59 -16.54 4.27
CA LEU A 99 -9.62 -16.06 3.34
C LEU A 99 -9.11 -14.96 2.40
N GLN A 100 -7.98 -14.31 2.72
CA GLN A 100 -7.29 -13.35 1.87
C GLN A 100 -5.90 -13.84 1.40
N PRO A 101 -5.78 -14.97 0.67
CA PRO A 101 -4.50 -15.32 0.06
C PRO A 101 -4.11 -14.35 -1.08
N GLY A 102 -5.07 -13.57 -1.60
CA GLY A 102 -4.90 -12.71 -2.79
C GLY A 102 -5.29 -11.23 -2.63
N ASN A 103 -5.82 -10.81 -1.48
CA ASN A 103 -5.85 -9.38 -1.17
C ASN A 103 -4.52 -9.05 -0.55
N GLY A 104 -3.55 -8.76 -1.42
CA GLY A 104 -2.19 -8.47 -1.04
C GLY A 104 -2.10 -7.67 0.26
N ARG A 105 -1.33 -8.20 1.22
CA ARG A 105 -0.11 -7.48 1.60
C ARG A 105 0.35 -6.86 0.30
N GLN A 106 0.16 -5.53 0.18
CA GLN A 106 -0.07 -4.78 -1.06
C GLN A 106 0.77 -5.30 -2.24
N LYS A 107 0.60 -4.86 -3.49
CA LYS A 107 1.87 -4.68 -4.28
C LYS A 107 2.87 -4.09 -3.29
N SER A 108 3.91 -4.85 -2.91
CA SER A 108 4.40 -4.77 -1.52
C SER A 108 4.72 -3.32 -1.20
N ALA A 109 4.70 -2.88 0.06
CA ALA A 109 5.11 -1.50 0.33
C ALA A 109 6.42 -1.18 -0.43
N GLU A 110 7.32 -2.18 -0.57
CA GLU A 110 8.44 -2.14 -1.50
C GLU A 110 8.05 -1.95 -2.99
N GLU A 111 7.22 -2.79 -3.60
CA GLU A 111 6.80 -2.70 -5.01
C GLU A 111 6.08 -1.38 -5.36
N ARG A 112 5.28 -0.81 -4.44
CA ARG A 112 4.67 0.53 -4.61
C ARG A 112 5.70 1.65 -4.51
N ILE A 113 6.66 1.52 -3.58
CA ILE A 113 7.77 2.46 -3.43
C ILE A 113 8.68 2.38 -4.67
N GLU A 114 8.99 1.19 -5.17
CA GLU A 114 9.76 0.98 -6.39
C GLU A 114 9.07 1.59 -7.61
N ALA A 115 7.76 1.39 -7.77
CA ALA A 115 6.99 2.03 -8.84
C ALA A 115 7.00 3.57 -8.73
N ALA A 116 6.86 4.12 -7.52
CA ALA A 116 6.92 5.56 -7.28
C ALA A 116 8.32 6.15 -7.50
N ILE A 117 9.38 5.41 -7.16
CA ILE A 117 10.77 5.78 -7.41
C ILE A 117 11.07 5.71 -8.91
N ALA A 118 10.60 4.66 -9.61
CA ALA A 118 10.76 4.51 -11.04
C ALA A 118 10.08 5.66 -11.81
N ALA A 119 8.86 6.05 -11.41
CA ALA A 119 8.17 7.22 -11.96
C ALA A 119 8.97 8.51 -11.72
N ARG A 120 9.43 8.77 -10.48
CA ARG A 120 10.26 9.95 -10.17
C ARG A 120 11.60 9.96 -10.91
N ARG A 121 12.20 8.78 -11.15
CA ARG A 121 13.44 8.66 -11.93
C ARG A 121 13.20 8.89 -13.41
N ALA A 122 12.07 8.46 -13.96
CA ALA A 122 11.68 8.78 -15.33
C ALA A 122 11.48 10.30 -15.49
N ASP A 123 10.81 10.95 -14.54
CA ASP A 123 10.63 12.41 -14.51
C ASP A 123 11.98 13.13 -14.33
N ALA A 124 12.89 12.61 -13.50
CA ALA A 124 14.23 13.15 -13.32
C ALA A 124 15.16 12.90 -14.52
N ALA A 125 14.97 11.81 -15.27
CA ALA A 125 15.69 11.53 -16.51
C ALA A 125 15.22 12.44 -17.67
N GLY A 126 14.02 13.01 -17.59
CA GLY A 126 13.54 14.11 -18.45
C GLY A 126 14.07 15.50 -18.07
N ARG A 127 14.80 15.62 -16.95
CA ARG A 127 15.28 16.90 -16.40
C ARG A 127 16.47 17.56 -17.11
N PRO A 128 17.27 16.95 -18.03
CA PRO A 128 18.19 17.76 -18.83
C PRO A 128 17.45 18.69 -19.82
N ALA A 129 16.14 18.49 -20.06
CA ALA A 129 15.32 19.42 -20.82
C ALA A 129 14.73 20.58 -19.98
N ALA A 130 14.48 20.37 -18.68
CA ALA A 130 13.83 21.36 -17.81
C ALA A 130 14.75 22.50 -17.33
N VAL A 131 16.06 22.45 -17.62
CA VAL A 131 16.99 23.56 -17.35
C VAL A 131 16.93 24.62 -18.47
N ALA A 132 16.38 24.26 -19.63
CA ALA A 132 16.29 25.15 -20.80
C ALA A 132 15.10 26.13 -20.74
N GLU A 133 14.12 25.90 -19.85
CA GLU A 133 12.92 26.74 -19.67
C GLU A 133 12.88 27.47 -18.31
N LEU A 134 14.03 27.67 -17.66
CA LEU A 134 14.07 28.47 -16.43
C LEU A 134 14.12 29.96 -16.79
N ASP A 135 13.20 30.73 -16.21
CA ASP A 135 13.18 32.19 -16.37
C ASP A 135 14.49 32.82 -15.90
N GLU A 136 14.87 33.96 -16.48
CA GLU A 136 16.12 34.70 -16.18
C GLU A 136 16.32 34.95 -14.67
N VAL A 137 15.22 35.19 -13.96
CA VAL A 137 15.20 35.40 -12.50
C VAL A 137 15.59 34.12 -11.75
N GLU A 138 15.12 32.97 -12.20
CA GLU A 138 15.37 31.69 -11.55
C GLU A 138 16.81 31.22 -11.80
N LEU A 139 17.35 31.48 -13.00
CA LEU A 139 18.77 31.33 -13.31
C LEU A 139 19.64 32.23 -12.42
N ALA A 140 19.26 33.49 -12.24
CA ALA A 140 19.98 34.43 -11.37
C ALA A 140 19.97 33.99 -9.89
N ILE A 141 18.88 33.39 -9.40
CA ILE A 141 18.79 32.84 -8.04
C ILE A 141 19.70 31.62 -7.88
N LEU A 142 19.74 30.72 -8.87
CA LEU A 142 20.61 29.54 -8.84
C LEU A 142 22.09 29.92 -8.85
N GLU A 143 22.47 30.90 -9.68
CA GLU A 143 23.83 31.42 -9.73
C GLU A 143 24.21 32.09 -8.41
N ARG A 144 23.34 32.94 -7.86
CA ARG A 144 23.54 33.54 -6.54
C ARG A 144 23.67 32.48 -5.45
N LYS A 145 22.86 31.43 -5.45
CA LYS A 145 22.96 30.32 -4.46
C LYS A 145 24.26 29.56 -4.59
N ARG A 146 24.76 29.32 -5.81
CA ARG A 146 26.07 28.70 -6.03
C ARG A 146 27.21 29.57 -5.49
N GLN A 147 27.14 30.88 -5.71
CA GLN A 147 28.13 31.82 -5.19
C GLN A 147 28.03 31.99 -3.66
N GLN A 148 26.83 31.85 -3.08
CA GLN A 148 26.57 31.97 -1.65
C GLN A 148 26.75 30.68 -0.84
N GLN A 149 27.01 29.53 -1.47
CA GLN A 149 27.52 28.35 -0.76
C GLN A 149 28.96 28.62 -0.30
N ALA A 150 29.08 29.49 0.70
CA ALA A 150 30.33 29.84 1.32
C ALA A 150 30.90 28.60 2.02
N ARG A 151 32.19 28.35 1.76
CA ARG A 151 32.94 27.27 2.42
C ARG A 151 32.84 27.45 3.94
N PRO A 152 32.60 26.38 4.71
CA PRO A 152 32.54 26.47 6.16
C PRO A 152 33.87 27.04 6.68
N ALA A 153 33.79 28.15 7.41
CA ALA A 153 34.95 28.83 7.97
C ALA A 153 35.38 28.23 9.32
N GLY A 154 34.51 27.42 9.93
CA GLY A 154 34.78 26.69 11.16
C GLY A 154 33.56 25.91 11.64
N PHE A 155 33.65 25.40 12.87
CA PHE A 155 32.56 24.69 13.54
C PHE A 155 32.21 25.39 14.86
N CYS A 156 30.94 25.37 15.23
CA CYS A 156 30.48 25.91 16.50
C CYS A 156 31.10 25.12 17.67
N PRO A 157 31.72 25.77 18.67
CA PRO A 157 32.38 25.09 19.78
C PRO A 157 31.42 24.36 20.73
N GLN A 158 30.13 24.72 20.72
CA GLN A 158 29.14 24.11 21.61
C GLN A 158 28.42 22.91 20.98
N CYS A 159 28.07 22.97 19.69
CA CYS A 159 27.24 21.95 19.04
C CYS A 159 27.85 21.29 17.79
N GLY A 160 29.04 21.73 17.38
CA GLY A 160 29.77 21.18 16.23
C GLY A 160 29.14 21.49 14.87
N ASN A 161 28.12 22.36 14.78
CA ASN A 161 27.53 22.72 13.49
C ASN A 161 28.50 23.60 12.68
N PRO A 162 28.68 23.38 11.37
CA PRO A 162 29.51 24.27 10.54
C PRO A 162 28.94 25.68 10.55
N VAL A 163 29.83 26.67 10.67
CA VAL A 163 29.51 28.09 10.66
C VAL A 163 30.32 28.80 9.59
N THR A 164 29.73 29.84 8.99
CA THR A 164 30.36 30.68 7.98
C THR A 164 31.04 31.89 8.62
N GLN A 165 31.94 32.54 7.89
CA GLN A 165 32.72 33.68 8.40
C GLN A 165 31.86 34.90 8.81
N ASN A 166 30.63 34.99 8.29
CA ASN A 166 29.68 36.06 8.58
C ASN A 166 28.65 35.71 9.65
N ASP A 167 28.62 34.46 10.14
CA ASP A 167 27.67 34.08 11.17
C ASP A 167 28.12 34.65 12.52
N ARG A 168 27.27 35.45 13.16
CA ARG A 168 27.50 35.94 14.54
C ARG A 168 26.99 34.96 15.59
N PHE A 169 26.01 34.14 15.22
CA PHE A 169 25.38 33.13 16.06
C PHE A 169 25.26 31.82 15.29
N CYS A 170 25.36 30.69 15.99
CA CYS A 170 25.15 29.38 15.38
C CYS A 170 23.66 29.20 15.02
N SER A 171 23.40 28.88 13.75
CA SER A 171 22.05 28.62 13.22
C SER A 171 21.33 27.41 13.87
N LYS A 172 22.07 26.54 14.57
CA LYS A 172 21.51 25.33 15.20
C LYS A 172 21.26 25.49 16.70
N CYS A 173 22.20 26.07 17.45
CA CYS A 173 22.13 26.15 18.91
C CYS A 173 22.04 27.59 19.45
N GLY A 174 22.08 28.60 18.59
CA GLY A 174 21.97 30.02 18.97
C GLY A 174 23.19 30.60 19.66
N ASN A 175 24.25 29.81 19.88
CA ASN A 175 25.45 30.28 20.59
C ASN A 175 26.18 31.36 19.77
N PRO A 176 26.60 32.49 20.37
CA PRO A 176 27.49 33.42 19.71
C PRO A 176 28.77 32.72 19.27
N VAL A 177 29.15 32.95 18.02
CA VAL A 177 30.38 32.42 17.39
C VAL A 177 31.39 33.53 17.10
N GLU A 178 31.25 34.66 17.79
CA GLU A 178 32.12 35.82 17.63
C GLU A 178 33.59 35.46 17.91
N LYS A 179 34.48 36.00 17.05
CA LYS A 179 35.92 35.73 16.94
C LYS A 179 36.61 35.41 18.28
N SER A 180 36.92 34.14 18.49
CA SER A 180 38.02 33.73 19.38
C SER A 180 39.32 33.72 18.58
N LEU A 181 39.83 34.92 18.30
CA LEU A 181 41.24 35.22 18.03
C LEU A 181 41.53 36.57 18.69
#